data_AF-A0A286A1W3-F1
#
_entry.id   AF-A0A286A1W3-F1
#
_cell.length_a   1.000
_cell.length_b   1.000
_cell.length_c   1.000
_cell.angle_alpha   90.00
_cell.angle_beta   90.00
_cell.angle_gamma   90.00
#
_symmetry.space_group_name_H-M   'P 1'
#
loop_
_entity.id
_entity.type
_entity.pdbx_description
1 polymer ?
#
loop_
_entity_poly.entity_id
_entity_poly.type
_entity_poly.pdbx_seq_one_letter_code
_entity_poly.pdbx_strand_id
1 'polypeptide(L)' 'MQLKVTPEVLPITGKSRWSRISIFSPVSRETFRKLSLQGKAPQPERLGIRCTYYDNSEVHRWLKDPANYSISND' A
#
# COMPACT_ATOMS: atom_id res chain seq x y z
N MET A 1 22.13 -0.06 -26.43
CA MET A 1 20.72 -0.09 -25.97
C MET A 1 20.55 0.96 -24.89
N GLN A 2 19.58 1.86 -25.01
CA GLN A 2 19.24 2.79 -23.92
C GLN A 2 18.18 2.14 -23.03
N LEU A 3 18.55 1.90 -21.76
CA LEU A 3 17.61 1.43 -20.75
C LEU A 3 16.66 2.58 -20.41
N LYS A 4 15.40 2.47 -20.84
CA LYS A 4 14.34 3.37 -20.34
C LYS A 4 14.06 3.02 -18.88
N VAL A 5 14.71 3.74 -17.97
CA VAL A 5 14.29 3.80 -16.57
C VAL A 5 13.02 4.65 -16.53
N THR A 6 11.88 4.02 -16.82
CA THR A 6 10.58 4.60 -16.48
C THR A 6 10.52 4.66 -14.95
N PRO A 7 10.26 5.82 -14.33
CA PRO A 7 10.08 5.88 -12.89
C PRO A 7 8.95 4.93 -12.50
N GLU A 8 9.19 4.11 -11.49
CA GLU A 8 8.16 3.20 -11.01
C GLU A 8 7.03 4.02 -10.39
N VAL A 9 5.80 3.80 -10.88
CA VAL A 9 4.60 4.50 -10.41
C VAL A 9 3.60 3.49 -9.87
N LEU A 10 3.03 3.79 -8.70
CA LEU A 10 1.90 3.04 -8.17
C LEU A 10 0.65 3.37 -9.02
N PRO A 11 -0.08 2.38 -9.56
CA PRO A 11 -1.32 2.66 -10.30
C PRO A 11 -2.32 3.39 -9.40
N ILE A 12 -3.23 4.20 -9.96
CA ILE A 12 -4.22 4.94 -9.15
C ILE A 12 -5.26 3.99 -8.53
N THR A 13 -5.73 3.01 -9.31
CA THR A 13 -6.76 2.04 -8.93
C THR A 13 -6.27 0.60 -9.10
N GLY A 14 -7.09 -0.39 -8.72
CA GLY A 14 -6.69 -1.80 -8.69
C GLY A 14 -5.87 -2.12 -7.44
N LYS A 15 -5.13 -3.24 -7.46
CA LYS A 15 -4.51 -3.79 -6.24
C LYS A 15 -3.03 -4.08 -6.41
N SER A 16 -2.22 -3.71 -5.42
CA SER A 16 -0.76 -3.92 -5.43
C SER A 16 -0.29 -4.79 -4.28
N ARG A 17 0.75 -5.60 -4.53
CA ARG A 17 1.46 -6.34 -3.47
C ARG A 17 2.43 -5.41 -2.75
N TRP A 18 2.77 -5.77 -1.50
CA TRP A 18 3.72 -5.01 -0.67
C TRP A 18 5.01 -4.61 -1.40
N SER A 19 5.57 -5.47 -2.25
CA SER A 19 6.83 -5.21 -2.96
C SER A 19 6.80 -4.01 -3.92
N ARG A 20 5.62 -3.59 -4.41
CA ARG A 20 5.45 -2.33 -5.17
C ARG A 20 5.30 -1.15 -4.21
N ILE A 21 4.49 -1.32 -3.17
CA ILE A 21 4.16 -0.28 -2.18
C ILE A 21 5.40 0.14 -1.36
N SER A 22 6.29 -0.80 -1.06
CA SER A 22 7.49 -0.57 -0.24
C SER A 22 8.50 0.40 -0.84
N ILE A 23 8.41 0.71 -2.13
CA ILE A 23 9.25 1.71 -2.80
C ILE A 23 8.81 3.14 -2.43
N PHE A 24 7.54 3.32 -2.05
CA PHE A 24 6.94 4.61 -1.68
C PHE A 24 6.64 4.73 -0.18
N SER A 25 6.56 3.62 0.54
CA SER A 25 6.20 3.59 1.96
C SER A 25 7.28 4.23 2.85
N PRO A 26 6.93 5.23 3.70
CA PRO A 26 7.85 5.79 4.68
C PRO A 26 8.16 4.84 5.86
N VAL A 27 7.48 3.69 5.95
CA VAL A 27 7.67 2.70 7.04
C VAL A 27 7.90 1.29 6.53
N SER A 28 8.50 0.46 7.39
CA SER A 28 8.74 -0.96 7.10
C SER A 28 7.45 -1.78 6.98
N ARG A 29 7.56 -2.97 6.36
CA ARG A 29 6.45 -3.92 6.20
C ARG A 29 5.74 -4.26 7.52
N GLU A 30 6.51 -4.41 8.59
CA GLU A 30 5.96 -4.79 9.89
C GLU A 30 5.24 -3.64 10.56
N THR A 31 5.76 -2.42 10.46
CA THR A 31 5.07 -1.21 10.92
C THR A 31 3.77 -1.00 10.15
N PHE A 32 3.81 -1.09 8.81
CA PHE A 32 2.61 -1.01 7.98
C PHE A 32 1.57 -2.07 8.35
N ARG A 33 2.00 -3.33 8.57
CA ARG A 33 1.10 -4.42 9.02
C ARG A 33 0.46 -4.11 10.37
N LYS A 34 1.22 -3.58 11.33
CA LYS A 34 0.70 -3.17 12.65
C LYS A 34 -0.31 -2.02 12.53
N LEU A 35 -0.03 -1.02 11.68
CA LEU A 35 -0.96 0.07 11.39
C LEU A 35 -2.24 -0.44 10.71
N SER A 36 -2.12 -1.38 9.76
CA SER A 36 -3.28 -1.98 9.09
C SER A 36 -4.19 -2.69 10.10
N LEU A 37 -3.62 -3.47 11.02
CA LEU A 37 -4.38 -4.12 12.10
C LEU A 37 -5.05 -3.14 13.07
N GLN A 38 -4.61 -1.88 13.11
CA GLN A 38 -5.21 -0.80 13.90
C GLN A 38 -6.18 0.08 13.09
N GLY A 39 -6.45 -0.25 11.82
CA GLY A 39 -7.24 0.60 10.92
C GLY A 39 -6.54 1.89 10.48
N LYS A 40 -5.22 2.03 10.74
CA LYS A 40 -4.38 3.21 10.43
C LYS A 40 -3.51 3.04 9.17
N ALA A 41 -3.77 1.98 8.41
CA ALA A 41 -3.22 1.77 7.08
C ALA A 41 -4.19 0.88 6.26
N PRO A 42 -4.06 0.84 4.92
CA PRO A 42 -4.89 0.02 4.03
C PRO A 42 -4.99 -1.44 4.48
N GLN A 43 -6.19 -2.01 4.43
CA GLN A 43 -6.41 -3.38 4.89
C GLN A 43 -5.76 -4.43 3.96
N PRO A 44 -5.15 -5.49 4.53
CA PRO A 44 -4.55 -6.57 3.76
C PRO A 44 -5.62 -7.53 3.23
N GLU A 45 -5.89 -7.47 1.93
CA GLU A 45 -6.67 -8.50 1.25
C GLU A 45 -5.80 -9.71 0.88
N ARG A 46 -6.40 -10.90 0.81
CA ARG A 46 -5.66 -12.16 0.56
C ARG A 46 -6.31 -13.04 -0.51
N LEU A 47 -5.53 -13.39 -1.52
CA LEU A 47 -5.83 -14.47 -2.47
C LEU A 47 -5.13 -15.74 -1.99
N GLY A 48 -5.76 -16.42 -1.03
CA GLY A 48 -5.19 -17.59 -0.35
C GLY A 48 -4.00 -17.27 0.56
N ILE A 49 -3.22 -18.31 0.89
CA ILE A 49 -2.26 -18.28 2.00
C ILE A 49 -1.08 -17.30 1.74
N ARG A 50 -0.55 -17.23 0.51
CA ARG A 50 0.71 -16.54 0.20
C ARG A 50 0.57 -15.16 -0.49
N CYS A 51 -0.61 -14.78 -0.95
CA CYS A 51 -0.81 -13.57 -1.75
C CYS A 51 -1.58 -12.52 -0.98
N THR A 52 -0.87 -11.59 -0.34
CA THR A 52 -1.45 -10.36 0.23
C THR A 52 -1.26 -9.19 -0.71
N TYR A 53 -2.32 -8.40 -0.89
CA TYR A 53 -2.35 -7.16 -1.67
C TYR A 53 -3.24 -6.13 -0.96
N TYR A 54 -3.18 -4.89 -1.44
CA TYR A 54 -3.88 -3.74 -0.89
C TYR A 54 -4.48 -2.94 -2.06
N ASP A 55 -5.64 -2.32 -1.84
CA ASP A 55 -6.23 -1.43 -2.83
C ASP A 55 -5.37 -0.18 -3.01
N ASN A 56 -5.09 0.18 -4.26
CA ASN A 56 -4.21 1.29 -4.60
C ASN A 56 -4.81 2.64 -4.19
N SER A 57 -6.13 2.79 -4.24
CA SER A 57 -6.83 4.03 -3.84
C SER A 57 -6.63 4.29 -2.34
N GLU A 58 -6.74 3.23 -1.52
CA GLU A 58 -6.42 3.28 -0.10
C GLU A 58 -4.94 3.59 0.15
N VAL A 59 -4.03 2.94 -0.59
CA VAL A 59 -2.58 3.22 -0.48
C VAL A 59 -2.25 4.66 -0.85
N HIS A 60 -2.86 5.24 -1.88
CA HIS A 60 -2.69 6.65 -2.23
C HIS A 60 -3.26 7.58 -1.16
N ARG A 61 -4.45 7.30 -0.59
CA ARG A 61 -4.97 8.07 0.57
C ARG A 61 -4.01 8.03 1.75
N TRP A 62 -3.47 6.85 2.07
CA TRP A 62 -2.53 6.67 3.17
C TRP A 62 -1.17 7.32 2.92
N LEU A 63 -0.61 7.21 1.71
CA LEU A 63 0.66 7.86 1.35
C LEU A 63 0.55 9.39 1.36
N LYS A 64 -0.63 9.95 1.08
CA LYS A 64 -0.89 11.39 1.15
C LYS A 64 -0.82 11.94 2.58
N ASP A 65 -1.35 11.20 3.56
CA ASP A 65 -1.32 11.59 4.97
C ASP A 65 -1.38 10.36 5.91
N PRO A 66 -0.23 9.70 6.18
CA PRO A 66 -0.19 8.45 6.93
C PRO A 66 -0.43 8.64 8.43
N ALA A 67 -0.42 9.87 8.93
CA ALA A 67 -0.66 10.18 10.34
C ALA A 67 -2.16 10.26 10.68
N ASN A 68 -2.97 10.81 9.76
CA ASN A 68 -4.42 10.99 9.94
C ASN A 68 -5.28 9.98 9.14
N TYR A 69 -4.67 9.09 8.36
CA TYR A 69 -5.41 8.03 7.68
C TYR A 69 -6.14 7.12 8.68
N SER A 70 -7.41 6.85 8.40
CA SER A 70 -8.22 5.85 9.09
C SER A 70 -9.09 5.09 8.08
N ILE A 71 -9.42 3.84 8.38
CA ILE A 71 -10.56 3.16 7.75
C ILE A 71 -11.84 3.73 8.36
N SER A 72 -12.33 4.85 7.83
CA SER A 72 -13.69 5.30 8.17
C SER A 72 -14.67 4.35 7.52
N ASN A 73 -15.25 3.48 8.35
CA ASN A 73 -16.33 2.59 7.97
C ASN A 73 -17.65 3.32 8.30
N ASP A 74 -18.15 4.06 7.32
CA ASP A 74 -19.54 4.54 7.27
C ASP A 74 -20.51 3.33 7.22
#